data_AF-A0A329RAN8-F1
#
_entry.id   AF-A0A329RAN8-F1
#
_cell.length_a   1.000
_cell.length_b   1.000
_cell.length_c   1.000
_cell.angle_alpha   90.00
_cell.angle_beta   90.00
_cell.angle_gamma   90.00
#
_symmetry.space_group_name_H-M   'P 1'
#
loop_
_entity.id
_entity.type
_entity.pdbx_description
1 polymer ?
#
loop_
_entity_poly.entity_id
_entity_poly.type
_entity_poly.pdbx_seq_one_letter_code
_entity_poly.pdbx_strand_id
1 'polypeptide(L)'
;MFGLTFSRWYLFGAAFAVQFCIGCIYAWSVLNHPIDLAVYGDAKKGRAVNAFYIAMGVFGTAAAALGPTIERKGPRWAVSIGTTLFLIGHIVTALGIHYEAIAGIYIGYGIITAIGLGMCYISPVSTLQKWFPDYRGTAAGFAVAGSGAGSVVWSKVYLPTIDAVGLAWMFVLLGAVMSAAMFASALVLRVPPRDFTIHGLNIDGNVVNVTEGMGEKLSTAYKAVQTPTGADKPETVAAPKSPIQPLTLKQAVFSPDYIFMYLMFFANQLFGVIVLSRLSSMCTDIFAKSANT
;
A
#
# COMPACT_ATOMS: atom_id res chain seq x y z
N MET A 1 18.22 23.65 15.28
CA MET A 1 17.63 23.26 13.99
C MET A 1 18.55 22.20 13.39
N PHE A 2 18.25 20.90 13.57
CA PHE A 2 19.09 19.83 13.05
C PHE A 2 18.99 19.82 11.52
N GLY A 3 20.05 20.28 10.85
CA GLY A 3 20.16 20.39 9.40
C GLY A 3 20.34 19.04 8.71
N LEU A 4 19.36 18.14 8.84
CA LEU A 4 19.27 16.98 7.94
C LEU A 4 18.75 17.48 6.60
N THR A 5 19.65 17.62 5.61
CA THR A 5 19.27 17.80 4.23
C THR A 5 18.45 16.58 3.81
N PHE A 6 17.19 16.80 3.44
CA PHE A 6 16.31 15.70 3.05
C PHE A 6 16.82 15.04 1.78
N SER A 7 17.05 13.73 1.84
CA SER A 7 17.31 12.90 0.68
C SER A 7 16.06 12.10 0.32
N ARG A 8 15.68 12.08 -0.97
CA ARG A 8 14.56 11.27 -1.47
C ARG A 8 14.73 9.78 -1.17
N TRP A 9 15.97 9.32 -0.96
CA TRP A 9 16.28 7.93 -0.64
C TRP A 9 15.78 7.48 0.74
N TYR A 10 15.60 8.40 1.70
CA TYR A 10 15.01 8.05 3.01
C TYR A 10 13.56 7.56 2.90
N LEU A 11 12.86 7.93 1.81
CA LEU A 11 11.50 7.47 1.56
C LEU A 11 11.43 5.98 1.29
N PHE A 12 12.49 5.35 0.74
CA PHE A 12 12.53 3.91 0.56
C PHE A 12 12.47 3.18 1.91
N GLY A 13 13.28 3.62 2.87
CA GLY A 13 13.27 3.06 4.23
C GLY A 13 11.94 3.28 4.94
N ALA A 14 11.39 4.49 4.88
CA ALA A 14 10.09 4.79 5.49
C ALA A 14 8.93 4.01 4.85
N ALA A 15 8.89 3.92 3.52
CA ALA A 15 7.87 3.16 2.80
C ALA A 15 7.97 1.66 3.09
N PHE A 16 9.20 1.11 3.10
CA PHE A 16 9.45 -0.27 3.47
C PHE A 16 9.02 -0.56 4.92
N ALA A 17 9.36 0.31 5.87
CA ALA A 17 8.99 0.14 7.27
C ALA A 17 7.48 0.11 7.48
N VAL A 18 6.73 1.03 6.86
CA VAL A 18 5.25 1.02 6.90
C VAL A 18 4.72 -0.28 6.29
N GLN A 19 5.23 -0.65 5.12
CA GLN A 19 4.79 -1.85 4.41
C GLN A 19 5.11 -3.14 5.19
N PHE A 20 6.26 -3.18 5.86
CA PHE A 20 6.71 -4.26 6.73
C PHE A 20 5.80 -4.45 7.95
N CYS A 21 5.40 -3.36 8.61
CA CYS A 21 4.44 -3.41 9.70
C CYS A 21 3.09 -3.95 9.23
N ILE A 22 2.54 -3.42 8.13
CA ILE A 22 1.22 -3.84 7.66
C ILE A 22 1.21 -5.23 7.00
N GLY A 23 2.38 -5.78 6.65
CA GLY A 23 2.56 -7.17 6.22
C GLY A 23 2.16 -8.20 7.28
N CYS A 24 1.94 -7.78 8.53
CA CYS A 24 1.47 -8.61 9.63
C CYS A 24 0.13 -9.31 9.32
N ILE A 25 -0.73 -8.73 8.49
CA ILE A 25 -2.03 -9.33 8.10
C ILE A 25 -1.88 -10.70 7.45
N TYR A 26 -0.79 -10.91 6.69
CA TYR A 26 -0.52 -12.18 6.02
C TYR A 26 0.00 -13.27 6.97
N ALA A 27 0.43 -12.89 8.18
CA ALA A 27 0.84 -13.82 9.22
C ALA A 27 -0.33 -14.27 10.13
N TRP A 28 -1.57 -13.83 9.84
CA TRP A 28 -2.75 -14.12 10.66
C TRP A 28 -3.02 -15.62 10.87
N SER A 29 -2.67 -16.47 9.89
CA SER A 29 -2.94 -17.91 9.96
C SER A 29 -2.33 -18.58 11.21
N VAL A 30 -1.21 -18.08 11.70
CA VAL A 30 -0.54 -18.53 12.94
C VAL A 30 -1.40 -18.27 14.18
N LEU A 31 -2.25 -17.25 14.13
CA LEU A 31 -3.10 -16.82 15.24
C LEU A 31 -4.45 -17.57 15.30
N ASN A 32 -4.83 -18.29 14.26
CA ASN A 32 -6.13 -18.98 14.22
C ASN A 32 -6.30 -19.96 15.40
N HIS A 33 -5.33 -20.85 15.59
CA HIS A 33 -5.34 -21.84 16.66
C HIS A 33 -5.37 -21.21 18.07
N PRO A 34 -4.44 -20.28 18.44
CA PRO A 34 -4.47 -19.68 19.77
C PRO A 34 -5.71 -18.80 20.01
N ILE A 35 -6.25 -18.12 18.98
CA ILE A 35 -7.48 -17.33 19.12
C ILE A 35 -8.71 -18.24 19.33
N ASP A 36 -8.88 -19.28 18.51
CA ASP A 36 -10.02 -20.19 18.67
C ASP A 36 -9.97 -20.91 20.03
N LEU A 37 -8.77 -21.28 20.50
CA LEU A 37 -8.58 -21.84 21.84
C LEU A 37 -8.94 -20.83 22.95
N ALA A 38 -8.49 -19.59 22.85
CA ALA A 38 -8.74 -18.56 23.86
C ALA A 38 -10.22 -18.15 23.95
N VAL A 39 -10.94 -18.16 22.83
CA VAL A 39 -12.33 -17.67 22.77
C VAL A 39 -13.36 -18.79 22.98
N TYR A 40 -13.06 -20.01 22.55
CA TYR A 40 -14.03 -21.12 22.57
C TYR A 40 -13.60 -22.32 23.39
N GLY A 41 -12.36 -22.35 23.91
CA GLY A 41 -11.77 -23.54 24.52
C GLY A 41 -11.48 -24.67 23.53
N ASP A 42 -11.70 -24.45 22.23
CA ASP A 42 -11.51 -25.44 21.16
C ASP A 42 -10.77 -24.80 19.99
N ALA A 43 -9.51 -25.20 19.82
CA ALA A 43 -8.64 -24.68 18.77
C ALA A 43 -9.04 -25.07 17.34
N LYS A 44 -9.99 -26.01 17.18
CA LYS A 44 -10.50 -26.46 15.87
C LYS A 44 -11.82 -25.81 15.48
N LYS A 45 -12.29 -24.82 16.25
CA LYS A 45 -13.57 -24.14 15.97
C LYS A 45 -13.60 -23.46 14.60
N GLY A 46 -12.46 -23.01 14.10
CA GLY A 46 -12.30 -22.45 12.76
C GLY A 46 -13.03 -21.12 12.57
N ARG A 47 -13.19 -20.32 13.63
CA ARG A 47 -13.92 -19.04 13.56
C ARG A 47 -12.97 -17.86 13.42
N ALA A 48 -11.78 -17.93 14.02
CA ALA A 48 -10.73 -16.91 13.93
C ALA A 48 -10.35 -16.55 12.48
N VAL A 49 -10.41 -17.50 11.54
CA VAL A 49 -10.09 -17.26 10.13
C VAL A 49 -11.03 -16.23 9.47
N ASN A 50 -12.27 -16.11 9.95
CA ASN A 50 -13.23 -15.15 9.41
C ASN A 50 -12.79 -13.71 9.67
N ALA A 51 -12.05 -13.44 10.74
CA ALA A 51 -11.49 -12.12 11.01
C ALA A 51 -10.56 -11.67 9.87
N PHE A 52 -9.76 -12.59 9.33
CA PHE A 52 -8.89 -12.33 8.17
C PHE A 52 -9.69 -12.10 6.89
N TYR A 53 -10.74 -12.89 6.62
CA TYR A 53 -11.57 -12.66 5.44
C TYR A 53 -12.29 -11.32 5.48
N ILE A 54 -12.83 -10.94 6.64
CA ILE A 54 -13.41 -9.61 6.85
C ILE A 54 -12.33 -8.54 6.65
N ALA A 55 -11.14 -8.73 7.24
CA ALA A 55 -10.02 -7.81 7.11
C ALA A 55 -9.63 -7.58 5.65
N MET A 56 -9.51 -8.63 4.84
CA MET A 56 -9.14 -8.50 3.42
C MET A 56 -10.21 -7.78 2.61
N GLY A 57 -11.50 -8.04 2.88
CA GLY A 57 -12.60 -7.33 2.23
C GLY A 57 -12.64 -5.84 2.61
N VAL A 58 -12.50 -5.53 3.90
CA VAL A 58 -12.48 -4.16 4.41
C VAL A 58 -11.22 -3.41 3.95
N PHE A 59 -10.07 -4.07 3.95
CA PHE A 59 -8.81 -3.52 3.44
C PHE A 59 -8.94 -3.07 1.98
N GLY A 60 -9.46 -3.94 1.11
CA GLY A 60 -9.64 -3.64 -0.31
C GLY A 60 -10.65 -2.51 -0.55
N THR A 61 -11.77 -2.52 0.17
CA THR A 61 -12.80 -1.48 0.05
C THR A 61 -12.34 -0.13 0.60
N ALA A 62 -11.65 -0.12 1.75
CA ALA A 62 -11.07 1.10 2.34
C ALA A 62 -9.99 1.69 1.43
N ALA A 63 -9.13 0.85 0.86
CA ALA A 63 -8.14 1.26 -0.13
C ALA A 63 -8.80 1.96 -1.34
N ALA A 64 -9.84 1.35 -1.91
CA ALA A 64 -10.57 1.93 -3.04
C ALA A 64 -11.28 3.25 -2.69
N ALA A 65 -11.99 3.30 -1.56
CA ALA A 65 -12.80 4.45 -1.17
C ALA A 65 -11.97 5.64 -0.68
N LEU A 66 -10.89 5.39 0.07
CA LEU A 66 -10.09 6.43 0.69
C LEU A 66 -8.97 6.96 -0.22
N GLY A 67 -8.63 6.27 -1.31
CA GLY A 67 -7.58 6.66 -2.25
C GLY A 67 -7.64 8.14 -2.68
N PRO A 68 -8.76 8.66 -3.20
CA PRO A 68 -8.87 10.07 -3.60
C PRO A 68 -8.70 11.05 -2.44
N THR A 69 -9.14 10.67 -1.23
CA THR A 69 -8.99 11.50 -0.03
C THR A 69 -7.53 11.55 0.43
N ILE A 70 -6.83 10.42 0.37
CA ILE A 70 -5.40 10.29 0.66
C ILE A 70 -4.58 11.16 -0.28
N GLU A 71 -4.92 11.16 -1.58
CA GLU A 71 -4.24 11.97 -2.59
C GLU A 71 -4.35 13.48 -2.31
N ARG A 72 -5.53 13.94 -1.87
CA ARG A 72 -5.79 15.36 -1.55
C ARG A 72 -5.13 15.82 -0.25
N LYS A 73 -5.15 15.00 0.80
CA LYS A 73 -4.64 15.36 2.14
C LYS A 73 -3.16 15.02 2.33
N GLY A 74 -2.59 14.24 1.42
CA GLY A 74 -1.19 13.84 1.43
C GLY A 74 -0.88 12.67 2.37
N PRO A 75 0.36 12.16 2.29
CA PRO A 75 0.73 10.88 2.84
C PRO A 75 0.89 10.89 4.36
N ARG A 76 1.33 12.01 4.94
CA ARG A 76 1.48 12.17 6.40
C ARG A 76 0.14 12.01 7.11
N TRP A 77 -0.89 12.66 6.58
CA TRP A 77 -2.24 12.55 7.11
C TRP A 77 -2.76 11.12 7.02
N ALA A 78 -2.60 10.49 5.84
CA ALA A 78 -3.07 9.14 5.61
C ALA A 78 -2.40 8.09 6.51
N VAL A 79 -1.07 8.12 6.62
CA VAL A 79 -0.35 7.18 7.51
C VAL A 79 -0.66 7.48 8.97
N SER A 80 -0.76 8.75 9.39
CA SER A 80 -1.06 9.05 10.80
C SER A 80 -2.44 8.55 11.21
N ILE A 81 -3.48 8.85 10.43
CA ILE A 81 -4.84 8.37 10.72
C ILE A 81 -4.93 6.85 10.59
N GLY A 82 -4.32 6.27 9.54
CA GLY A 82 -4.30 4.83 9.35
C GLY A 82 -3.59 4.09 10.48
N THR A 83 -2.48 4.64 10.99
CA THR A 83 -1.73 4.08 12.13
C THR A 83 -2.51 4.18 13.42
N THR A 84 -3.23 5.28 13.64
CA THR A 84 -4.13 5.42 14.81
C THR A 84 -5.23 4.36 14.77
N LEU A 85 -5.88 4.16 13.61
CA LEU A 85 -6.89 3.12 13.45
C LEU A 85 -6.29 1.72 13.63
N PHE A 86 -5.10 1.47 13.09
CA PHE A 86 -4.37 0.22 13.29
C PHE A 86 -4.14 -0.08 14.78
N LEU A 87 -3.66 0.90 15.54
CA LEU A 87 -3.42 0.76 16.98
C LEU A 87 -4.71 0.52 17.76
N ILE A 88 -5.74 1.33 17.50
CA ILE A 88 -7.05 1.18 18.14
C ILE A 88 -7.63 -0.21 17.84
N GLY A 89 -7.55 -0.65 16.58
CA GLY A 89 -8.04 -1.96 16.18
C GLY A 89 -7.30 -3.12 16.86
N HIS A 90 -5.99 -2.99 17.07
CA HIS A 90 -5.21 -3.96 17.85
C HIS A 90 -5.63 -4.00 19.32
N ILE A 91 -5.86 -2.83 19.94
CA ILE A 91 -6.35 -2.73 21.33
C ILE A 91 -7.76 -3.33 21.45
N VAL A 92 -8.67 -3.02 20.53
CA VAL A 92 -10.02 -3.60 20.50
C VAL A 92 -9.96 -5.11 20.31
N THR A 93 -9.03 -5.61 19.50
CA THR A 93 -8.81 -7.06 19.33
C THR A 93 -8.34 -7.71 20.63
N ALA A 94 -7.39 -7.08 21.34
CA ALA A 94 -6.93 -7.55 22.63
C ALA A 94 -8.06 -7.60 23.67
N LEU A 95 -8.93 -6.59 23.70
CA LEU A 95 -10.14 -6.59 24.54
C LEU A 95 -11.11 -7.70 24.14
N GLY A 96 -11.32 -7.91 22.83
CA GLY A 96 -12.16 -9.01 22.33
C GLY A 96 -11.66 -10.38 22.77
N ILE A 97 -10.35 -10.58 22.81
CA ILE A 97 -9.72 -11.81 23.32
C ILE A 97 -9.89 -11.91 24.84
N HIS A 98 -9.68 -10.81 25.57
CA HIS A 98 -9.81 -10.79 27.03
C HIS A 98 -11.23 -11.11 27.52
N TYR A 99 -12.25 -10.68 26.79
CA TYR A 99 -13.66 -10.97 27.08
C TYR A 99 -14.21 -12.20 26.35
N GLU A 100 -13.35 -13.01 25.71
CA GLU A 100 -13.75 -14.21 24.96
C GLU A 100 -14.86 -13.93 23.91
N ALA A 101 -14.81 -12.74 23.32
CA ALA A 101 -15.84 -12.23 22.41
C ALA A 101 -15.30 -12.15 20.97
N ILE A 102 -15.60 -13.18 20.17
CA ILE A 102 -15.19 -13.24 18.76
C ILE A 102 -15.61 -12.01 17.94
N ALA A 103 -16.78 -11.44 18.27
CA ALA A 103 -17.30 -10.25 17.61
C ALA A 103 -16.38 -9.04 17.81
N GLY A 104 -15.75 -8.93 18.99
CA GLY A 104 -14.75 -7.89 19.28
C GLY A 104 -13.51 -8.04 18.41
N ILE A 105 -13.09 -9.27 18.12
CA ILE A 105 -11.96 -9.57 17.22
C ILE A 105 -12.31 -9.23 15.77
N TYR A 106 -13.53 -9.55 15.32
CA TYR A 106 -13.99 -9.18 13.97
C TYR A 106 -14.10 -7.66 13.79
N ILE A 107 -14.56 -6.92 14.81
CA ILE A 107 -14.64 -5.46 14.75
C ILE A 107 -13.24 -4.85 14.84
N GLY A 108 -12.43 -5.27 15.81
CA GLY A 108 -11.09 -4.73 16.05
C GLY A 108 -10.12 -5.00 14.90
N TYR A 109 -9.91 -6.27 14.56
CA TYR A 109 -8.95 -6.65 13.52
C TYR A 109 -9.59 -6.60 12.13
N GLY A 110 -10.77 -7.20 12.00
CA GLY A 110 -11.47 -7.32 10.71
C GLY A 110 -11.92 -5.99 10.11
N ILE A 111 -12.31 -5.01 10.93
CA ILE A 111 -12.82 -3.73 10.42
C ILE A 111 -11.84 -2.60 10.73
N ILE A 112 -11.60 -2.29 11.99
CA ILE A 112 -10.88 -1.08 12.40
C ILE A 112 -9.41 -1.15 11.93
N THR A 113 -8.73 -2.26 12.23
CA THR A 113 -7.34 -2.47 11.79
C THR A 113 -7.25 -2.50 10.27
N ALA A 114 -8.18 -3.18 9.60
CA ALA A 114 -8.22 -3.29 8.14
C ALA A 114 -8.37 -1.94 7.41
N ILE A 115 -9.19 -1.03 7.93
CA ILE A 115 -9.28 0.34 7.38
C ILE A 115 -7.92 1.05 7.53
N GLY A 116 -7.29 0.93 8.70
CA GLY A 116 -5.96 1.49 8.96
C GLY A 116 -4.88 0.94 8.03
N LEU A 117 -4.88 -0.38 7.81
CA LEU A 117 -4.02 -1.08 6.86
C LEU A 117 -4.21 -0.55 5.43
N GLY A 118 -5.45 -0.37 4.98
CA GLY A 118 -5.76 0.13 3.63
C GLY A 118 -5.19 1.53 3.38
N MET A 119 -5.33 2.42 4.36
CA MET A 119 -4.75 3.77 4.29
C MET A 119 -3.22 3.75 4.27
N CYS A 120 -2.62 2.91 5.11
CA CYS A 120 -1.17 2.78 5.24
C CYS A 120 -0.52 2.02 4.07
N TYR A 121 -1.28 1.27 3.29
CA TYR A 121 -0.78 0.60 2.09
C TYR A 121 -0.63 1.56 0.91
N ILE A 122 -1.67 2.36 0.61
CA ILE A 122 -1.68 3.24 -0.57
C ILE A 122 -0.67 4.38 -0.42
N SER A 123 -0.64 5.01 0.75
CA SER A 123 0.08 6.24 1.00
C SER A 123 1.61 6.16 0.73
N PRO A 124 2.37 5.21 1.30
CA PRO A 124 3.81 5.12 1.07
C PRO A 124 4.15 4.69 -0.36
N VAL A 125 3.36 3.78 -0.97
CA VAL A 125 3.61 3.31 -2.34
C VAL A 125 3.44 4.44 -3.34
N SER A 126 2.33 5.17 -3.28
CA SER A 126 2.07 6.28 -4.20
C SER A 126 3.08 7.41 -4.00
N THR A 127 3.47 7.70 -2.75
CA THR A 127 4.49 8.70 -2.46
C THR A 127 5.85 8.33 -3.05
N LEU A 128 6.26 7.07 -2.93
CA LEU A 128 7.55 6.62 -3.45
C LEU A 128 7.57 6.66 -4.98
N GLN A 129 6.48 6.26 -5.65
CA GLN A 129 6.34 6.37 -7.11
C GLN A 129 6.46 7.82 -7.60
N LYS A 130 5.94 8.79 -6.84
CA LYS A 130 6.02 10.22 -7.17
C LYS A 130 7.44 10.79 -7.06
N TRP A 131 8.24 10.29 -6.12
CA TRP A 131 9.63 10.72 -5.93
C TRP A 131 10.63 10.06 -6.89
N PHE A 132 10.23 8.93 -7.49
CA PHE A 132 11.04 8.15 -8.41
C PHE A 132 10.28 7.88 -9.72
N PRO A 133 9.98 8.92 -10.52
CA PRO A 133 9.36 8.75 -11.82
C PRO A 133 10.24 7.94 -12.79
N ASP A 134 11.56 8.01 -12.61
CA ASP A 134 12.61 7.26 -13.31
C ASP A 134 12.58 5.75 -13.03
N TYR A 135 12.14 5.34 -11.82
CA TYR A 135 12.10 3.94 -11.39
C TYR A 135 10.76 3.57 -10.73
N ARG A 136 9.62 4.03 -11.27
CA ARG A 136 8.28 3.84 -10.65
C ARG A 136 7.97 2.38 -10.27
N GLY A 137 8.32 1.44 -11.17
CA GLY A 137 8.10 0.01 -10.95
C GLY A 137 8.93 -0.54 -9.78
N THR A 138 10.24 -0.28 -9.80
CA THR A 138 11.18 -0.71 -8.75
C THR A 138 10.84 -0.07 -7.40
N ALA A 139 10.47 1.22 -7.40
CA ALA A 139 10.01 1.94 -6.23
C ALA A 139 8.79 1.25 -5.59
N ALA A 140 7.73 1.01 -6.37
CA ALA A 140 6.54 0.33 -5.88
C ALA A 140 6.85 -1.09 -5.41
N GLY A 141 7.64 -1.85 -6.18
CA GLY A 141 8.04 -3.21 -5.86
C GLY A 141 8.82 -3.30 -4.54
N PHE A 142 9.78 -2.40 -4.32
CA PHE A 142 10.55 -2.35 -3.08
C PHE A 142 9.67 -2.04 -1.86
N ALA A 143 8.73 -1.10 -1.99
CA ALA A 143 7.79 -0.82 -0.93
C ALA A 143 6.96 -2.07 -0.60
N VAL A 144 6.37 -2.72 -1.59
CA VAL A 144 5.52 -3.91 -1.39
C VAL A 144 6.32 -5.13 -0.90
N ALA A 145 7.60 -5.24 -1.28
CA ALA A 145 8.50 -6.26 -0.74
C ALA A 145 8.60 -6.19 0.80
N GLY A 146 8.44 -5.00 1.38
CA GLY A 146 8.30 -4.82 2.83
C GLY A 146 7.18 -5.65 3.42
N SER A 147 5.99 -5.67 2.82
CA SER A 147 4.86 -6.48 3.28
C SER A 147 5.12 -7.97 3.20
N GLY A 148 5.81 -8.42 2.14
CA GLY A 148 6.26 -9.81 2.00
C GLY A 148 7.28 -10.21 3.07
N ALA A 149 8.27 -9.36 3.35
CA ALA A 149 9.22 -9.61 4.43
C ALA A 149 8.54 -9.59 5.81
N GLY A 150 7.60 -8.68 6.01
CA GLY A 150 6.81 -8.57 7.24
C GLY A 150 6.04 -9.85 7.53
N SER A 151 5.36 -10.44 6.55
CA SER A 151 4.60 -11.68 6.76
C SER A 151 5.46 -12.82 7.32
N VAL A 152 6.67 -12.98 6.78
CA VAL A 152 7.62 -14.01 7.23
C VAL A 152 8.09 -13.72 8.65
N VAL A 153 8.52 -12.49 8.93
CA VAL A 153 9.04 -12.14 10.26
C VAL A 153 7.95 -12.24 11.33
N TRP A 154 6.78 -11.65 11.10
CA TRP A 154 5.70 -11.64 12.10
C TRP A 154 5.16 -13.05 12.37
N SER A 155 5.12 -13.94 11.38
CA SER A 155 4.74 -15.34 11.58
C SER A 155 5.64 -16.08 12.59
N LYS A 156 6.91 -15.68 12.70
CA LYS A 156 7.88 -16.23 13.65
C LYS A 156 7.89 -15.52 15.00
N VAL A 157 7.49 -14.25 15.03
CA VAL A 157 7.48 -13.43 16.25
C VAL A 157 6.22 -13.68 17.10
N TYR A 158 5.09 -14.03 16.49
CA TYR A 158 3.82 -14.15 17.21
C TYR A 158 3.82 -15.20 18.33
N LEU A 159 4.15 -16.46 18.05
CA LEU A 159 4.07 -17.52 19.06
C LEU A 159 5.01 -17.26 20.27
N PRO A 160 6.31 -16.93 20.08
CA PRO A 160 7.17 -16.60 21.21
C PRO A 160 6.68 -15.40 22.04
N THR A 161 6.05 -14.42 21.38
CA THR A 161 5.47 -13.26 22.08
C THR A 161 4.23 -13.66 22.88
N ILE A 162 3.38 -14.53 22.32
CA ILE A 162 2.22 -15.08 23.03
C ILE A 162 2.68 -15.87 24.26
N ASP A 163 3.74 -16.67 24.16
CA ASP A 163 4.27 -17.45 25.28
C ASP A 163 4.83 -16.54 26.40
N ALA A 164 5.40 -15.39 26.03
CA ALA A 164 6.03 -14.46 26.98
C ALA A 164 5.03 -13.54 27.71
N VAL A 165 4.02 -13.00 27.00
CA VAL A 165 3.12 -11.97 27.56
C VAL A 165 1.64 -12.35 27.51
N GLY A 166 1.28 -13.43 26.83
CA GLY A 166 -0.09 -13.85 26.59
C GLY A 166 -0.69 -13.27 25.30
N LEU A 167 -1.74 -13.92 24.80
CA LEU A 167 -2.33 -13.62 23.50
C LEU A 167 -2.90 -12.19 23.39
N ALA A 168 -3.66 -11.75 24.38
CA ALA A 168 -4.24 -10.39 24.37
C ALA A 168 -3.15 -9.31 24.42
N TRP A 169 -2.15 -9.46 25.30
CA TRP A 169 -1.05 -8.51 25.42
C TRP A 169 -0.13 -8.50 24.21
N MET A 170 0.01 -9.62 23.49
CA MET A 170 0.76 -9.65 22.23
C MET A 170 0.19 -8.64 21.22
N PHE A 171 -1.14 -8.55 21.07
CA PHE A 171 -1.77 -7.58 20.18
C PHE A 171 -1.49 -6.13 20.60
N VAL A 172 -1.51 -5.84 21.91
CA VAL A 172 -1.21 -4.50 22.43
C VAL A 172 0.27 -4.15 22.21
N LEU A 173 1.17 -5.05 22.57
CA LEU A 173 2.62 -4.86 22.50
C LEU A 173 3.08 -4.69 21.05
N LEU A 174 2.76 -5.66 20.18
CA LEU A 174 3.18 -5.61 18.77
C LEU A 174 2.44 -4.51 18.03
N GLY A 175 1.15 -4.29 18.32
CA GLY A 175 0.39 -3.16 17.80
C GLY A 175 1.07 -1.82 18.11
N ALA A 176 1.49 -1.61 19.36
CA ALA A 176 2.20 -0.40 19.77
C ALA A 176 3.57 -0.24 19.10
N VAL A 177 4.36 -1.32 19.03
CA VAL A 177 5.69 -1.31 18.40
C VAL A 177 5.59 -1.01 16.90
N MET A 178 4.68 -1.69 16.19
CA MET A 178 4.42 -1.46 14.77
C MET A 178 3.91 -0.03 14.53
N SER A 179 2.96 0.44 15.35
CA SER A 179 2.45 1.80 15.25
C SER A 179 3.51 2.86 15.51
N ALA A 180 4.42 2.65 16.46
CA ALA A 180 5.53 3.56 16.69
C ALA A 180 6.44 3.68 15.46
N ALA A 181 6.76 2.56 14.82
CA ALA A 181 7.55 2.53 13.57
C ALA A 181 6.81 3.21 12.41
N MET A 182 5.49 3.01 12.29
CA MET A 182 4.66 3.64 11.26
C MET A 182 4.52 5.15 11.48
N PHE A 183 4.33 5.61 12.73
CA PHE A 183 4.32 7.05 13.05
C PHE A 183 5.67 7.71 12.79
N ALA A 184 6.78 7.06 13.14
CA ALA A 184 8.12 7.56 12.81
C ALA A 184 8.30 7.69 11.28
N SER A 185 7.84 6.70 10.53
CA SER A 185 7.87 6.71 9.06
C SER A 185 6.98 7.81 8.47
N ALA A 186 5.83 8.11 9.09
CA ALA A 186 4.93 9.18 8.69
C ALA A 186 5.59 10.57 8.76
N LEU A 187 6.56 10.78 9.65
CA LEU A 187 7.30 12.04 9.74
C LEU A 187 8.25 12.26 8.55
N VAL A 188 8.73 11.17 7.94
CA VAL A 188 9.65 11.17 6.80
C VAL A 188 8.90 11.27 5.47
N LEU A 189 7.73 10.62 5.37
CA LEU A 189 6.92 10.61 4.15
C LEU A 189 6.42 12.02 3.80
N ARG A 190 6.64 12.44 2.55
CA ARG A 190 6.20 13.74 2.03
C ARG A 190 6.00 13.68 0.52
N VAL A 191 5.10 14.50 -0.02
CA VAL A 191 4.89 14.63 -1.47
C VAL A 191 6.02 15.49 -2.07
N PRO A 192 6.51 15.18 -3.29
CA PRO A 192 7.44 16.08 -3.98
C PRO A 192 6.76 17.41 -4.36
N PRO A 193 7.52 18.52 -4.48
CA PRO A 193 7.03 19.78 -5.05
C PRO A 193 6.43 19.59 -6.45
N ARG A 194 5.44 20.41 -6.85
CA ARG A 194 4.74 20.24 -8.14
C ARG A 194 5.63 20.41 -9.37
N ASP A 195 6.70 21.17 -9.23
CA ASP A 195 7.73 21.46 -10.23
C ASP A 195 8.88 20.43 -10.22
N PHE A 196 8.76 19.37 -9.41
CA PHE A 196 9.77 18.33 -9.33
C PHE A 196 9.89 17.56 -10.64
N THR A 197 11.09 17.61 -11.21
CA THR A 197 11.44 16.87 -12.44
C THR A 197 12.77 16.16 -12.27
N ILE A 198 12.88 14.95 -12.81
CA ILE A 198 14.11 14.15 -12.82
C ILE A 198 14.21 13.48 -14.19
N HIS A 199 15.38 13.56 -14.83
CA HIS A 199 15.63 12.98 -16.15
C HIS A 199 14.55 13.36 -17.20
N GLY A 200 14.02 14.58 -17.11
CA GLY A 200 12.96 15.07 -18.01
C GLY A 200 11.56 14.51 -17.72
N LEU A 201 11.35 13.80 -16.62
CA LEU A 201 10.05 13.26 -16.21
C LEU A 201 9.45 14.10 -15.07
N ASN A 202 8.13 14.34 -15.12
CA ASN A 202 7.38 14.91 -14.00
C ASN A 202 6.98 13.84 -12.97
N ILE A 203 6.32 14.26 -11.89
CA ILE A 203 5.85 13.41 -10.78
C ILE A 203 4.92 12.27 -11.23
N ASP A 204 4.21 12.45 -12.34
CA ASP A 204 3.30 11.45 -12.90
C ASP A 204 4.01 10.44 -13.80
N GLY A 205 5.28 10.71 -14.16
CA GLY A 205 6.06 9.93 -15.12
C GLY A 205 5.90 10.39 -16.57
N ASN A 206 5.34 11.59 -16.80
CA ASN A 206 5.21 12.18 -18.13
C ASN A 206 6.49 12.92 -18.52
N VAL A 207 6.87 12.83 -19.80
CA VAL A 207 7.98 13.60 -20.37
C VAL A 207 7.61 15.09 -20.38
N VAL A 208 8.47 15.92 -19.78
CA VAL A 208 8.32 17.36 -19.77
C VAL A 208 8.98 17.91 -21.03
N ASN A 209 8.18 18.29 -22.02
CA ASN A 209 8.67 19.02 -23.19
C ASN A 209 9.04 20.44 -22.77
N VAL A 210 10.34 20.69 -22.60
CA VAL A 210 10.92 22.00 -22.21
C VAL A 210 10.47 23.13 -23.16
N THR A 211 10.08 22.80 -24.39
CA THR A 211 9.67 23.74 -25.44
C THR A 211 8.33 24.43 -25.18
N GLU A 212 7.36 23.80 -24.49
CA GLU A 212 6.04 24.41 -24.23
C GLU A 212 6.09 25.48 -23.11
N GLY A 213 6.94 25.27 -22.10
CA GLY A 213 7.08 26.23 -20.99
C GLY A 213 7.80 27.54 -21.36
N MET A 214 8.64 27.53 -22.40
CA MET A 214 9.19 28.75 -22.99
C MET A 214 8.19 29.46 -23.91
N GLY A 215 7.34 28.72 -24.63
CA GLY A 215 6.30 29.29 -25.49
C GLY A 215 5.25 30.07 -24.69
N GLU A 216 4.82 29.54 -23.54
CA GLU A 216 3.83 30.21 -22.69
C GLU A 216 4.40 31.48 -22.01
N LYS A 217 5.68 31.44 -21.58
CA LYS A 217 6.37 32.60 -21.01
C LYS A 217 6.77 33.67 -22.04
N LEU A 218 7.06 33.30 -23.30
CA LEU A 218 7.29 34.27 -24.38
C LEU A 218 5.99 34.88 -24.91
N SER A 219 4.90 34.09 -24.95
CA SER A 219 3.58 34.53 -25.45
C SER A 219 2.99 35.70 -24.64
N THR A 220 3.24 35.74 -23.33
CA THR A 220 2.75 36.84 -22.48
C THR A 220 3.57 38.13 -22.62
N ALA A 221 4.79 38.07 -23.17
CA ALA A 221 5.70 39.20 -23.24
C ALA A 221 5.79 39.87 -24.62
N TYR A 222 5.38 39.20 -25.71
CA TYR A 222 5.50 39.76 -27.06
C TYR A 222 4.23 39.53 -27.89
N LYS A 223 3.35 40.54 -27.98
CA LYS A 223 2.35 40.61 -29.05
C LYS A 223 3.00 41.24 -30.28
N ALA A 224 3.52 40.41 -31.17
CA ALA A 224 3.91 40.86 -32.50
C ALA A 224 2.65 41.26 -33.30
N VAL A 225 2.64 42.49 -33.81
CA VAL A 225 1.65 42.98 -34.78
C VAL A 225 1.73 42.09 -36.03
N GLN A 226 0.58 41.58 -36.47
CA GLN A 226 0.48 40.72 -37.66
C GLN A 226 0.93 41.46 -38.91
N THR A 227 1.72 40.79 -39.74
CA THR A 227 1.84 41.11 -41.17
C THR A 227 1.56 39.82 -41.94
N PRO A 228 0.62 39.79 -42.90
CA PRO A 228 0.25 38.58 -43.60
C PRO A 228 1.20 38.35 -44.78
N THR A 229 1.99 37.27 -44.75
CA THR A 229 2.62 36.78 -45.98
C THR A 229 2.91 35.30 -45.95
N GLY A 230 2.41 34.61 -46.97
CA GLY A 230 3.16 33.62 -47.75
C GLY A 230 3.51 32.29 -47.08
N ALA A 231 2.76 31.27 -47.49
CA ALA A 231 3.11 29.85 -47.52
C ALA A 231 4.59 29.50 -47.29
N ASP A 232 4.91 29.07 -46.07
CA ASP A 232 5.88 28.01 -45.80
C ASP A 232 5.35 27.26 -44.58
N LYS A 233 4.91 26.01 -44.79
CA LYS A 233 4.58 25.10 -43.69
C LYS A 233 5.91 24.63 -43.10
N PRO A 234 6.24 24.94 -41.84
CA PRO A 234 7.28 24.19 -41.16
C PRO A 234 6.75 22.77 -40.99
N GLU A 235 7.51 21.77 -41.42
CA GLU A 235 7.25 20.38 -41.06
C GLU A 235 7.16 20.30 -39.54
N THR A 236 5.95 20.11 -39.03
CA THR A 236 5.71 19.78 -37.65
C THR A 236 6.29 18.39 -37.42
N VAL A 237 7.52 18.32 -36.93
CA VAL A 237 8.05 17.11 -36.29
C VAL A 237 7.04 16.77 -35.19
N ALA A 238 6.29 15.70 -35.43
CA ALA A 238 5.24 15.26 -34.51
C ALA A 238 5.85 15.07 -33.13
N ALA A 239 5.42 15.88 -32.16
CA ALA A 239 5.75 15.67 -30.77
C ALA A 239 5.43 14.20 -30.42
N PRO A 240 6.32 13.47 -29.72
CA PRO A 240 6.01 12.12 -29.28
C PRO A 240 4.74 12.23 -28.43
N LYS A 241 3.63 11.69 -28.96
CA LYS A 241 2.35 11.69 -28.27
C LYS A 241 2.60 11.01 -26.92
N SER A 242 2.33 11.74 -25.84
CA SER A 242 2.20 11.13 -24.52
C SER A 242 1.32 9.89 -24.67
N PRO A 243 1.79 8.69 -24.28
CA PRO A 243 1.01 7.47 -24.43
C PRO A 243 -0.23 7.43 -23.52
N ILE A 244 -0.45 8.44 -22.69
CA ILE A 244 -1.49 8.46 -21.65
C ILE A 244 -2.59 9.44 -22.04
N GLN A 245 -3.79 8.92 -22.31
CA GLN A 245 -4.96 9.75 -22.52
C GLN A 245 -5.42 10.37 -21.20
N PRO A 246 -5.63 11.70 -21.13
CA PRO A 246 -6.16 12.34 -19.93
C PRO A 246 -7.64 11.97 -19.78
N LEU A 247 -7.94 10.94 -18.98
CA LEU A 247 -9.29 10.49 -18.68
C LEU A 247 -9.78 11.10 -17.35
N THR A 248 -11.04 11.52 -17.32
CA THR A 248 -11.70 11.84 -16.04
C THR A 248 -11.86 10.58 -15.19
N LEU A 249 -11.97 10.69 -13.85
CA LEU A 249 -12.12 9.53 -12.93
C LEU A 249 -13.24 8.58 -13.38
N LYS A 250 -14.39 9.13 -13.80
CA LYS A 250 -15.52 8.35 -14.30
C LYS A 250 -15.15 7.60 -15.59
N GLN A 251 -14.49 8.27 -16.53
CA GLN A 251 -14.05 7.64 -17.78
C GLN A 251 -12.95 6.60 -17.56
N ALA A 252 -12.07 6.81 -16.58
CA ALA A 252 -11.00 5.88 -16.23
C ALA A 252 -11.54 4.58 -15.65
N VAL A 253 -12.52 4.64 -14.73
CA VAL A 253 -13.11 3.44 -14.11
C VAL A 253 -13.91 2.59 -15.10
N PHE A 254 -14.52 3.23 -16.10
CA PHE A 254 -15.28 2.54 -17.16
C PHE A 254 -14.46 2.33 -18.45
N SER A 255 -13.14 2.54 -18.42
CA SER A 255 -12.31 2.32 -19.60
C SER A 255 -12.08 0.82 -19.83
N PRO A 256 -11.96 0.38 -21.10
CA PRO A 256 -11.55 -0.99 -21.42
C PRO A 256 -10.22 -1.36 -20.76
N ASP A 257 -9.26 -0.42 -20.75
CA ASP A 257 -7.93 -0.62 -20.17
C ASP A 257 -8.01 -0.91 -18.67
N TYR A 258 -8.87 -0.20 -17.92
CA TYR A 258 -9.08 -0.46 -16.50
C TYR A 258 -9.74 -1.82 -16.28
N ILE A 259 -10.73 -2.18 -17.10
CA ILE A 259 -11.39 -3.50 -17.01
C ILE A 259 -10.38 -4.62 -17.29
N PHE A 260 -9.58 -4.52 -18.35
CA PHE A 260 -8.54 -5.51 -18.67
C PHE A 260 -7.46 -5.58 -17.61
N MET A 261 -6.98 -4.43 -17.10
CA MET A 261 -6.05 -4.37 -15.98
C MET A 261 -6.63 -5.07 -14.75
N TYR A 262 -7.88 -4.79 -14.41
CA TYR A 262 -8.55 -5.39 -13.26
C TYR A 262 -8.78 -6.89 -13.45
N LEU A 263 -9.14 -7.34 -14.65
CA LEU A 263 -9.34 -8.75 -14.98
C LEU A 263 -8.00 -9.51 -14.94
N MET A 264 -6.93 -8.93 -15.50
CA MET A 264 -5.58 -9.49 -15.41
C MET A 264 -5.07 -9.55 -13.96
N PHE A 265 -5.30 -8.48 -13.19
CA PHE A 265 -4.98 -8.44 -11.76
C PHE A 265 -5.76 -9.52 -10.99
N PHE A 266 -7.06 -9.64 -11.22
CA PHE A 266 -7.91 -10.62 -10.57
C PHE A 266 -7.49 -12.06 -10.94
N ALA A 267 -7.25 -12.34 -12.21
CA ALA A 267 -6.79 -13.65 -12.67
C ALA A 267 -5.43 -14.02 -12.07
N ASN A 268 -4.49 -13.07 -12.03
CA ASN A 268 -3.16 -13.26 -11.44
C ASN A 268 -3.24 -13.46 -9.92
N GLN A 269 -4.03 -12.65 -9.20
CA GLN A 269 -4.21 -12.78 -7.75
C GLN A 269 -4.94 -14.06 -7.38
N LEU A 270 -5.96 -14.46 -8.14
CA LEU A 270 -6.70 -15.69 -7.91
C LEU A 270 -5.78 -16.90 -8.08
N PHE A 271 -4.95 -16.91 -9.13
CA PHE A 271 -3.92 -17.93 -9.31
C PHE A 271 -2.92 -17.92 -8.15
N GLY A 272 -2.37 -16.76 -7.79
CA GLY A 272 -1.42 -16.62 -6.68
C GLY A 272 -2.00 -17.12 -5.35
N VAL A 273 -3.20 -16.70 -4.97
CA VAL A 273 -3.82 -17.08 -3.69
C VAL A 273 -4.25 -18.55 -3.69
N ILE A 274 -4.81 -19.07 -4.78
CA ILE A 274 -5.24 -20.49 -4.86
C ILE A 274 -4.05 -21.43 -4.96
N VAL A 275 -3.04 -21.12 -5.77
CA VAL A 275 -1.86 -21.96 -5.93
C VAL A 275 -0.97 -21.89 -4.69
N LEU A 276 -0.75 -20.71 -4.11
CA LEU A 276 0.06 -20.57 -2.89
C LEU A 276 -0.61 -21.24 -1.69
N SER A 277 -1.94 -21.16 -1.56
CA SER A 277 -2.67 -21.87 -0.50
C SER A 277 -2.66 -23.40 -0.64
N ARG A 278 -2.41 -23.91 -1.85
CA ARG A 278 -2.31 -25.35 -2.13
C ARG A 278 -0.89 -25.82 -2.43
N LEU A 279 0.09 -24.93 -2.44
CA LEU A 279 1.48 -25.25 -2.79
C LEU A 279 2.07 -26.26 -1.80
N SER A 280 1.74 -26.14 -0.51
CA SER A 280 2.16 -27.13 0.49
C SER A 280 1.58 -28.52 0.18
N SER A 281 0.27 -28.62 -0.12
CA SER A 281 -0.36 -29.89 -0.49
C SER A 281 0.15 -30.44 -1.83
N MET A 282 0.38 -29.58 -2.82
CA MET A 282 0.90 -29.98 -4.12
C MET A 282 2.35 -30.45 -4.02
N CYS A 283 3.19 -29.81 -3.20
CA CYS A 283 4.55 -30.27 -2.95
C CYS A 283 4.57 -31.61 -2.21
N THR A 284 3.68 -31.83 -1.24
CA THR A 284 3.58 -33.14 -0.56
C THR A 284 3.06 -34.24 -1.49
N ASP A 285 2.10 -33.92 -2.36
CA ASP A 285 1.49 -34.89 -3.28
C ASP A 285 2.40 -35.21 -4.48
N ILE A 286 3.17 -34.23 -4.98
CA ILE A 286 4.07 -34.40 -6.13
C ILE A 286 5.42 -34.98 -5.71
N PHE A 287 5.98 -34.56 -4.57
CA PHE A 287 7.32 -34.97 -4.14
C PHE A 287 7.34 -35.99 -3.00
N ALA A 288 6.17 -36.44 -2.52
CA ALA A 288 6.01 -37.46 -1.47
C ALA A 288 6.85 -37.22 -0.19
N LYS A 289 7.29 -35.99 0.07
CA LYS A 289 8.04 -35.60 1.26
C LYS A 289 7.15 -34.82 2.22
N SER A 290 6.92 -35.40 3.39
CA SER A 290 6.26 -34.72 4.51
C SER A 290 7.27 -33.83 5.24
N ALA A 291 6.82 -32.82 5.97
CA ALA A 291 7.69 -31.92 6.74
C ALA A 291 8.57 -32.60 7.82
N ASN A 292 8.47 -33.93 7.99
CA ASN A 292 9.20 -34.74 8.96
C ASN A 292 10.16 -35.79 8.32
N THR A 293 10.46 -35.70 7.02
CA THR A 293 11.42 -36.59 6.30
C THR A 293 12.25 -35.84 5.27
#